data_AF-A0A9C6XR49-F1
#
_entry.id   AF-A0A9C6XR49-F1
#
_cell.length_a   1.000
_cell.length_b   1.000
_cell.length_c   1.000
_cell.angle_alpha   90.00
_cell.angle_beta   90.00
_cell.angle_gamma   90.00
#
_symmetry.space_group_name_H-M   'P 1'
#
loop_
_entity.id
_entity.type
_entity.pdbx_description
1 polymer ?
#
loop_
_entity_poly.entity_id
_entity_poly.type
_entity_poly.pdbx_seq_one_letter_code
_entity_poly.pdbx_strand_id
1 'polypeptide(L)'
;MISPVILFTLPVAFTVVEARWINSYIQRTVYDIWSNNEWKPNALVLNYPSKACSMMKLNRGEAFAKVFKQDASGGCLIPRGTYYVANQDPRMALFPKMPYGKYRCLFTNGLPWRKGCMACAYVEMDLIPK
;
A
#
# COMPACT_ATOMS: atom_id res chain seq x y z
N MET A 1 -18.01 15.59 3.78
CA MET A 1 -17.11 14.82 2.87
C MET A 1 -16.87 13.45 3.49
N ILE A 2 -17.50 12.40 2.95
CA ILE A 2 -17.40 11.03 3.49
C ILE A 2 -16.12 10.40 2.94
N SER A 3 -15.16 10.08 3.82
CA SER A 3 -13.92 9.38 3.46
C SER A 3 -14.14 7.88 3.60
N PRO A 4 -13.90 7.06 2.56
CA PRO A 4 -14.04 5.62 2.66
C PRO A 4 -12.95 5.03 3.56
N VAL A 5 -13.28 4.06 4.41
CA VAL A 5 -12.29 3.32 5.20
C VAL A 5 -12.02 1.99 4.55
N ILE A 6 -10.75 1.77 4.23
CA ILE A 6 -10.23 0.47 3.85
C ILE A 6 -10.08 -0.32 5.15
N LEU A 7 -10.98 -1.27 5.41
CA LEU A 7 -10.78 -2.25 6.47
C LEU A 7 -9.86 -3.34 5.93
N PHE A 8 -8.68 -3.46 6.52
CA PHE A 8 -7.90 -4.69 6.42
C PHE A 8 -8.55 -5.69 7.37
N THR A 9 -9.07 -6.78 6.84
CA THR A 9 -9.85 -7.77 7.60
C THR A 9 -9.00 -8.60 8.58
N LEU A 10 -7.67 -8.46 8.55
CA LEU A 10 -6.75 -9.12 9.48
C LEU A 10 -5.60 -8.18 9.88
N PRO A 11 -5.05 -8.31 11.11
CA PRO A 11 -3.78 -7.70 11.45
C PRO A 11 -2.70 -8.26 10.52
N VAL A 12 -2.23 -7.45 9.58
CA VAL A 12 -1.17 -7.85 8.66
C VAL A 12 0.16 -7.60 9.37
N ALA A 13 0.83 -8.69 9.73
CA ALA A 13 2.23 -8.66 10.10
C ALA A 13 3.07 -8.82 8.83
N PHE A 14 4.02 -7.93 8.60
CA PHE A 14 5.00 -8.11 7.54
C PHE A 14 6.41 -7.89 8.07
N THR A 15 7.33 -8.75 7.62
CA THR A 15 8.74 -8.68 7.99
C THR A 15 9.49 -7.96 6.89
N VAL A 16 10.14 -6.86 7.24
CA VAL A 16 11.04 -6.13 6.35
C VAL A 16 12.45 -6.65 6.61
N VAL A 17 13.03 -7.29 5.60
CA VAL A 17 14.46 -7.65 5.59
C VAL A 17 15.18 -6.43 5.05
N GLU A 18 15.72 -5.59 5.94
CA GLU A 18 16.53 -4.39 5.68
C GLU A 18 16.36 -3.77 4.28
N ALA A 19 15.42 -2.84 4.15
CA ALA A 19 15.13 -2.20 2.88
C ALA A 19 15.37 -0.70 2.99
N ARG A 20 16.52 -0.24 2.48
CA ARG A 20 16.69 1.18 2.17
C ARG A 20 15.76 1.52 1.01
N TRP A 21 14.52 1.93 1.31
CA TRP A 21 13.60 2.45 0.30
C TRP A 21 14.05 3.85 -0.09
N ILE A 22 14.89 3.92 -1.12
CA ILE A 22 15.24 5.18 -1.75
C ILE A 22 14.20 5.56 -2.82
N ASN A 23 14.20 6.82 -3.24
CA ASN A 23 13.31 7.29 -4.30
C ASN A 23 13.56 6.65 -5.67
N SER A 24 14.59 5.84 -5.83
CA SER A 24 14.79 5.05 -7.04
C SER A 24 13.91 3.79 -7.09
N TYR A 25 13.15 3.48 -6.04
CA TYR A 25 12.26 2.32 -6.08
C TYR A 25 11.12 2.54 -7.06
N ILE A 26 10.83 1.47 -7.79
CA ILE A 26 9.59 1.31 -8.53
C ILE A 26 8.56 0.67 -7.62
N GLN A 27 7.31 1.06 -7.79
CA GLN A 27 6.18 0.43 -7.14
C GLN A 27 5.03 0.30 -8.12
N ARG A 28 4.45 -0.90 -8.20
CA ARG A 28 3.22 -1.15 -8.93
C ARG A 28 2.22 -1.77 -7.98
N THR A 29 0.99 -1.27 -8.02
CA THR A 29 -0.10 -1.80 -7.22
C THR A 29 -1.28 -2.01 -8.14
N VAL A 30 -1.73 -3.25 -8.26
CA VAL A 30 -2.86 -3.65 -9.10
C VAL A 30 -4.00 -4.06 -8.19
N TYR A 31 -5.14 -3.41 -8.33
CA TYR A 31 -6.37 -3.75 -7.64
C TYR A 31 -7.32 -4.41 -8.64
N ASP A 32 -7.90 -5.52 -8.21
CA ASP A 32 -9.00 -6.17 -8.89
C ASP A 32 -10.24 -6.07 -8.00
N ILE A 33 -11.42 -6.00 -8.61
CA ILE A 33 -12.70 -5.83 -7.89
C ILE A 33 -13.56 -7.09 -8.04
N TRP A 34 -14.22 -7.50 -6.98
CA TRP A 34 -15.21 -8.58 -7.02
C TRP A 34 -16.55 -8.05 -7.52
N SER A 35 -17.06 -8.60 -8.62
CA SER A 35 -18.38 -8.27 -9.15
C SER A 35 -18.94 -9.47 -9.91
N ASN A 36 -20.25 -9.70 -9.81
CA ASN A 36 -20.94 -10.83 -10.48
C ASN A 36 -20.29 -12.21 -10.22
N ASN A 37 -19.89 -12.47 -8.96
CA ASN A 37 -19.23 -13.71 -8.53
C ASN A 37 -17.88 -14.01 -9.19
N GLU A 38 -17.18 -12.98 -9.67
CA GLU A 38 -15.86 -13.13 -10.27
C GLU A 38 -14.95 -11.94 -9.94
N TRP A 39 -13.64 -12.18 -9.98
CA TRP A 39 -12.63 -11.13 -9.87
C TRP A 39 -12.45 -10.45 -11.23
N LYS A 40 -12.75 -9.16 -11.31
CA LYS A 40 -12.50 -8.32 -12.47
C LYS A 40 -11.09 -7.70 -12.37
N PRO A 41 -10.14 -8.12 -13.22
CA PRO A 41 -8.75 -7.70 -13.09
C PRO A 41 -8.54 -6.24 -13.49
N ASN A 42 -7.50 -5.61 -12.94
CA ASN A 42 -7.05 -4.26 -13.27
C ASN A 42 -8.11 -3.17 -13.09
N ALA A 43 -9.00 -3.32 -12.10
CA ALA A 43 -9.98 -2.30 -11.75
C ALA A 43 -9.33 -0.96 -11.38
N LEU A 44 -8.12 -1.00 -10.79
CA LEU A 44 -7.25 0.16 -10.62
C LEU A 44 -5.79 -0.28 -10.69
N VAL A 45 -4.97 0.43 -11.46
CA VAL A 45 -3.52 0.21 -11.51
C VAL A 45 -2.81 1.50 -11.12
N LEU A 46 -2.08 1.45 -10.01
CA LEU A 46 -1.17 2.50 -9.61
C LEU A 46 0.25 2.09 -9.98
N ASN A 47 0.89 2.87 -10.84
CA ASN A 47 2.24 2.60 -11.30
C ASN A 47 3.14 3.81 -11.03
N TYR A 48 4.14 3.62 -10.17
CA TYR A 48 5.14 4.60 -9.81
C TYR A 48 6.50 4.11 -10.32
N PRO A 49 6.91 4.50 -11.54
CA PRO A 49 8.18 4.07 -12.12
C PRO A 49 9.41 4.72 -11.46
N SER A 50 9.19 5.69 -10.58
CA SER A 50 10.19 6.26 -9.67
C SER A 50 9.48 6.92 -8.50
N LYS A 51 10.26 7.35 -7.50
CA LYS A 51 9.80 8.11 -6.32
C LYS A 51 8.72 7.38 -5.50
N ALA A 52 8.73 6.04 -5.50
CA ALA A 52 7.75 5.24 -4.75
C ALA A 52 7.69 5.63 -3.26
N CYS A 53 8.85 5.89 -2.65
CA CYS A 53 8.96 6.40 -1.28
C CYS A 53 8.22 7.73 -1.09
N SER A 54 8.55 8.76 -1.87
CA SER A 54 7.85 10.06 -1.83
C SER A 54 6.35 9.92 -2.06
N MET A 55 5.93 9.10 -3.03
CA MET A 55 4.51 8.89 -3.35
C MET A 55 3.76 8.18 -2.23
N MET A 56 4.36 7.18 -1.61
CA MET A 56 3.78 6.50 -0.46
C MET A 56 3.61 7.46 0.73
N LYS A 57 4.60 8.31 1.00
CA LYS A 57 4.53 9.32 2.06
C LYS A 57 3.42 10.34 1.81
N LEU A 58 3.32 10.83 0.57
CA LEU A 58 2.28 11.76 0.13
C LEU A 58 0.87 11.13 0.24
N ASN A 59 0.74 9.86 -0.13
CA ASN A 59 -0.55 9.18 -0.17
C ASN A 59 -1.01 8.65 1.19
N ARG A 60 -0.09 8.22 2.06
CA ARG A 60 -0.41 7.56 3.34
C ARG A 60 -0.23 8.46 4.57
N GLY A 61 0.46 9.60 4.44
CA GLY A 61 0.62 10.60 5.50
C GLY A 61 0.94 9.98 6.87
N GLU A 62 0.09 10.28 7.87
CA GLU A 62 0.24 9.78 9.25
C GLU A 62 0.18 8.25 9.39
N ALA A 63 -0.53 7.54 8.52
CA ALA A 63 -0.63 6.09 8.62
C ALA A 63 0.74 5.44 8.35
N PHE A 64 1.56 6.03 7.49
CA PHE A 64 2.93 5.59 7.26
C PHE A 64 3.79 5.75 8.52
N ALA A 65 3.74 6.94 9.14
CA ALA A 65 4.47 7.24 10.37
C ALA A 65 4.08 6.26 11.50
N LYS A 66 2.78 5.98 11.67
CA LYS A 66 2.26 5.08 12.70
C LYS A 66 2.69 3.63 12.51
N VAL A 67 2.65 3.11 11.28
CA VAL A 67 3.04 1.73 10.98
C VAL A 67 4.54 1.52 11.15
N PHE A 68 5.36 2.44 10.64
CA PHE A 68 6.81 2.27 10.64
C PHE A 68 7.50 2.86 11.87
N LYS A 69 6.72 3.46 12.79
CA LYS A 69 7.22 4.21 13.95
C LYS A 69 8.30 5.23 13.55
N GLN A 70 8.05 5.94 12.47
CA GLN A 70 8.97 6.93 11.91
C GLN A 70 8.39 8.32 12.03
N ASP A 71 9.25 9.28 12.38
CA ASP A 71 8.90 10.68 12.29
C ASP A 71 8.53 11.04 10.85
N ALA A 72 7.48 11.84 10.69
CA ALA A 72 7.03 12.34 9.40
C ALA A 72 8.12 13.13 8.63
N SER A 73 9.27 13.43 9.26
CA SER A 73 10.43 14.11 8.70
C SER A 73 11.50 13.18 8.09
N GLY A 74 11.54 11.90 8.46
CA GLY A 74 12.55 10.95 7.99
C GLY A 74 12.38 10.52 6.52
N GLY A 75 13.49 10.20 5.84
CA GLY A 75 13.47 9.50 4.54
C GLY A 75 12.91 8.07 4.69
N CYS A 76 12.55 7.38 3.59
CA CYS A 76 12.02 5.99 3.68
C CYS A 76 13.11 4.94 3.96
N LEU A 77 13.96 5.19 4.94
CA LEU A 77 14.83 4.17 5.51
C LEU A 77 13.98 3.36 6.46
N ILE A 78 13.31 2.30 6.01
CA ILE A 78 12.55 1.40 6.89
C ILE A 78 13.55 0.42 7.50
N PRO A 79 13.77 0.44 8.83
CA PRO A 79 14.66 -0.51 9.48
C PRO A 79 14.24 -1.96 9.21
N ARG A 80 15.20 -2.88 9.34
CA ARG A 80 14.87 -4.28 9.42
C ARG A 80 14.01 -4.53 10.66
N GLY A 81 12.91 -5.26 10.51
CA GLY A 81 12.03 -5.56 11.63
C GLY A 81 10.71 -6.18 11.20
N THR A 82 9.95 -6.63 12.20
CA THR A 82 8.56 -7.08 12.02
C THR A 82 7.63 -5.94 12.38
N TYR A 83 6.77 -5.57 11.44
CA TYR A 83 5.81 -4.48 11.60
C TYR A 83 4.40 -5.04 11.67
N TYR A 84 3.62 -4.50 12.61
CA TYR A 84 2.22 -4.88 12.82
C TYR A 84 1.32 -3.73 12.40
N VAL A 85 0.43 -3.97 11.44
CA VAL A 85 -0.60 -3.01 11.04
C VAL A 85 -1.91 -3.40 11.73
N ALA A 86 -2.32 -2.62 12.73
CA ALA A 86 -3.59 -2.81 13.42
C ALA A 86 -4.53 -1.62 13.13
N ASN A 87 -5.71 -1.91 12.58
CA ASN A 87 -6.90 -1.04 12.48
C ASN A 87 -6.61 0.47 12.37
N GLN A 88 -5.90 0.86 11.31
CA GLN A 88 -5.70 2.27 10.96
C GLN A 88 -6.77 2.68 9.95
N ASP A 89 -7.39 3.84 10.12
CA ASP A 89 -8.10 4.53 9.03
C ASP A 89 -7.05 5.11 8.08
N PRO A 90 -6.80 4.50 6.91
CA PRO A 90 -5.83 5.02 5.99
C PRO A 90 -6.50 6.16 5.23
N ARG A 91 -6.55 7.35 5.83
CA ARG A 91 -6.93 8.56 5.08
C ARG A 91 -5.90 8.76 3.98
N MET A 92 -6.29 8.40 2.76
CA MET A 92 -5.42 8.55 1.61
C MET A 92 -5.71 9.86 0.92
N ALA A 93 -4.74 10.78 0.92
CA ALA A 93 -4.94 12.14 0.42
C ALA A 93 -5.19 12.21 -1.10
N LEU A 94 -4.56 11.32 -1.88
CA LEU A 94 -4.59 11.35 -3.35
C LEU A 94 -5.06 10.04 -3.98
N PHE A 95 -5.70 9.16 -3.20
CA PHE A 95 -6.20 7.91 -3.73
C PHE A 95 -7.59 8.11 -4.33
N PRO A 96 -7.87 7.57 -5.53
CA PRO A 96 -9.17 7.72 -6.15
C PRO A 96 -10.27 7.13 -5.27
N LYS A 97 -11.45 7.75 -5.29
CA LYS A 97 -12.64 7.19 -4.64
C LYS A 97 -13.00 5.89 -5.35
N MET A 98 -12.87 4.77 -4.66
CA MET A 98 -13.26 3.46 -5.16
C MET A 98 -14.69 3.13 -4.70
N PRO A 99 -15.49 2.42 -5.52
CA PRO A 99 -16.81 1.95 -5.10
C PRO A 99 -16.70 0.95 -3.93
N TYR A 100 -17.72 0.88 -3.09
CA TYR A 100 -17.76 -0.11 -2.02
C TYR A 100 -17.80 -1.53 -2.60
N GLY A 101 -17.11 -2.46 -1.94
CA GLY A 101 -17.01 -3.85 -2.41
C GLY A 101 -15.73 -4.53 -1.97
N LYS A 102 -15.53 -5.75 -2.49
CA LYS A 102 -14.33 -6.55 -2.21
C LYS A 102 -13.27 -6.27 -3.25
N TYR A 103 -12.05 -6.14 -2.78
CA TYR A 103 -10.87 -5.88 -3.57
C TYR A 103 -9.78 -6.90 -3.25
N ARG A 104 -9.04 -7.30 -4.27
CA ARG A 104 -7.72 -7.92 -4.09
C ARG A 104 -6.68 -6.99 -4.66
N CYS A 105 -5.53 -6.92 -4.01
CA CYS A 105 -4.45 -6.02 -4.34
C CYS A 105 -3.15 -6.80 -4.43
N LEU A 106 -2.51 -6.75 -5.59
CA LEU A 106 -1.13 -7.17 -5.77
C LEU A 106 -0.23 -5.95 -5.70
N PHE A 107 0.56 -5.88 -4.62
CA PHE A 107 1.60 -4.89 -4.42
C PHE A 107 2.95 -5.50 -4.83
N THR A 108 3.67 -4.80 -5.71
CA THR A 108 5.05 -5.14 -6.06
C THR A 108 5.94 -3.92 -5.96
N ASN A 109 7.14 -4.09 -5.43
CA ASN A 109 8.18 -3.07 -5.45
C ASN A 109 9.54 -3.65 -5.83
N GLY A 110 10.45 -2.77 -6.26
CA GLY A 110 11.80 -3.18 -6.61
C GLY A 110 12.67 -2.01 -7.02
N LEU A 111 13.88 -2.33 -7.47
CA LEU A 111 14.79 -1.38 -8.09
C LEU A 111 14.74 -1.57 -9.61
N PRO A 112 14.70 -0.50 -10.41
CA PRO A 112 14.52 -0.61 -11.86
C PRO A 112 15.69 -1.34 -12.55
N TRP A 113 16.88 -1.34 -11.95
CA TRP A 113 18.06 -2.04 -12.46
C TRP A 113 18.25 -3.46 -11.90
N ARG A 114 17.44 -3.90 -10.93
CA ARG A 114 17.54 -5.24 -10.33
C ARG A 114 16.49 -6.15 -10.95
N LYS A 115 16.90 -7.31 -11.46
CA LYS A 115 15.94 -8.35 -11.87
C LYS A 115 15.25 -8.93 -10.64
N GLY A 116 13.92 -8.99 -10.69
CA GLY A 116 13.07 -9.56 -9.63
C GLY A 116 12.42 -8.52 -8.72
N CYS A 117 11.28 -8.91 -8.14
CA CYS A 117 10.55 -8.15 -7.12
C CYS A 117 11.33 -8.18 -5.80
N MET A 118 11.54 -7.04 -5.16
CA MET A 118 12.19 -7.01 -3.84
C MET A 118 11.19 -7.32 -2.72
N ALA A 119 9.96 -6.83 -2.83
CA ALA A 119 8.86 -7.20 -1.97
C ALA A 119 7.57 -7.27 -2.78
N CYS A 120 6.90 -8.40 -2.63
CA CYS A 120 5.65 -8.70 -3.29
C CYS A 120 4.66 -9.08 -2.20
N ALA A 121 3.48 -8.46 -2.21
CA ALA A 121 2.43 -8.72 -1.23
C ALA A 121 1.09 -8.82 -1.95
N TYR A 122 0.28 -9.77 -1.49
CA TYR A 122 -1.09 -9.92 -1.94
C TYR A 122 -2.01 -9.66 -0.76
N VAL A 123 -2.98 -8.77 -0.94
CA VAL A 123 -3.86 -8.29 0.13
C VAL A 123 -5.30 -8.32 -0.36
N GLU A 124 -6.18 -8.95 0.39
CA GLU A 124 -7.63 -8.84 0.18
C GLU A 124 -8.21 -7.82 1.16
N MET A 125 -9.14 -7.01 0.68
CA MET A 125 -9.70 -5.86 1.39
C MET A 125 -11.18 -5.73 1.11
N ASP A 126 -11.95 -5.37 2.13
CA ASP A 126 -13.35 -4.98 1.98
C ASP A 126 -13.46 -3.46 2.18
N LEU A 127 -13.96 -2.76 1.15
CA LEU A 127 -14.24 -1.33 1.22
C LEU A 127 -15.72 -1.13 1.58
N ILE A 128 -15.98 -0.66 2.80
CA ILE A 128 -17.34 -0.51 3.33
C ILE A 128 -17.70 0.98 3.53
N PRO A 129 -19.00 1.33 3.41
CA PRO A 129 -19.48 2.66 3.80
C PRO A 129 -19.27 2.91 5.29
N LYS A 130 -19.00 4.17 5.63
CA LYS A 130 -19.02 4.69 7.00
C LYS A 130 -20.36 5.36 7.29
#